data_AF-A0A258RJU3-F1
#
_entry.id   AF-A0A258RJU3-F1
#
_cell.length_a   1.000
_cell.length_b   1.000
_cell.length_c   1.000
_cell.angle_alpha   90.00
_cell.angle_beta   90.00
_cell.angle_gamma   90.00
#
_symmetry.space_group_name_H-M   'P 1'
#
loop_
_entity.id
_entity.type
_entity.pdbx_description
1 polymer ?
#
loop_
_entity_poly.entity_id
_entity_poly.type
_entity_poly.pdbx_seq_one_letter_code
_entity_poly.pdbx_strand_id
1 'polypeptide(L)'
;MVSLAAFAHPREVMRAFMAEKRVPYPLVGWYVMRHVQRVIGPTFEDIAPVNTIARARCPVLVVHGRTDRVVPTGDAKRLVQRSPQARLLLVDGDHDLREALAPHAGTLVEFLRVACTVRTSASIAVG
;
A
#
# COMPACT_ATOMS: atom_id res chain seq x y z
N MET A 1 8.55 3.44 -7.73
CA MET A 1 7.09 3.53 -7.52
C MET A 1 6.83 4.24 -6.21
N VAL A 2 5.81 5.09 -6.13
CA VAL A 2 5.35 5.67 -4.86
C VAL A 2 3.95 5.14 -4.57
N SER A 3 3.73 4.63 -3.36
CA SER A 3 2.44 4.14 -2.87
C SER A 3 2.01 5.01 -1.70
N LEU A 4 0.81 5.57 -1.79
CA LEU A 4 0.25 6.48 -0.78
C LEU A 4 -0.77 5.75 0.09
N ALA A 5 -0.78 6.03 1.39
CA ALA A 5 -1.75 5.52 2.37
C ALA A 5 -2.01 4.01 2.26
N ALA A 6 -0.92 3.24 2.18
CA ALA A 6 -0.95 1.85 1.74
C ALA A 6 -1.47 0.90 2.84
N PHE A 7 -2.53 0.15 2.53
CA PHE A 7 -3.00 -0.96 3.35
C PHE A 7 -2.26 -2.26 3.01
N ALA A 8 -2.25 -3.21 3.95
CA ALA A 8 -1.52 -4.47 3.75
C ALA A 8 -2.39 -5.57 3.13
N HIS A 9 -3.68 -5.64 3.48
CA HIS A 9 -4.58 -6.68 3.00
C HIS A 9 -6.03 -6.16 2.78
N PRO A 10 -6.63 -6.36 1.59
CA PRO A 10 -7.96 -5.81 1.27
C PRO A 10 -9.06 -6.39 2.15
N ARG A 11 -9.01 -7.69 2.46
CA ARG A 11 -9.95 -8.35 3.39
C ARG A 11 -9.97 -7.66 4.76
N GLU A 12 -8.84 -7.20 5.28
CA GLU A 12 -8.75 -6.57 6.60
C GLU A 12 -9.43 -5.19 6.57
N VAL A 13 -9.13 -4.38 5.55
CA VAL A 13 -9.79 -3.07 5.32
C VAL A 13 -11.30 -3.21 5.20
N MET A 14 -11.77 -4.17 4.38
CA MET A 14 -13.20 -4.39 4.20
C MET A 14 -13.89 -4.89 5.47
N ARG A 15 -13.23 -5.73 6.26
CA ARG A 15 -13.77 -6.18 7.56
C ARG A 15 -13.85 -5.02 8.56
N ALA A 16 -12.85 -4.16 8.61
CA ALA A 16 -12.88 -2.96 9.44
C ALA A 16 -14.02 -2.03 9.02
N PHE A 17 -14.17 -1.76 7.73
CA PHE A 17 -15.27 -0.96 7.19
C PHE A 17 -16.65 -1.54 7.53
N MET A 18 -16.86 -2.85 7.35
CA MET A 18 -18.11 -3.50 7.71
C MET A 18 -18.40 -3.45 9.22
N ALA A 19 -17.38 -3.61 10.06
CA ALA A 19 -17.53 -3.50 11.50
C ALA A 19 -17.95 -2.07 11.91
N GLU A 20 -17.34 -1.05 11.31
CA GLU A 20 -17.72 0.36 11.50
C GLU A 20 -19.18 0.61 11.12
N LYS A 21 -19.65 0.00 10.02
CA LYS A 21 -21.06 0.07 9.59
C LYS A 21 -21.98 -0.92 10.31
N ARG A 22 -21.50 -1.62 11.33
CA ARG A 22 -22.25 -2.61 12.14
C ARG A 22 -22.89 -3.73 11.31
N VAL A 23 -22.24 -4.13 10.21
CA VAL A 23 -22.72 -5.23 9.37
C VAL A 23 -22.40 -6.57 10.05
N PRO A 24 -23.39 -7.45 10.28
CA PRO A 24 -23.15 -8.75 10.89
C PRO A 24 -22.33 -9.65 9.95
N TYR A 25 -21.18 -10.12 10.43
CA TYR A 25 -20.22 -10.85 9.60
C TYR A 25 -20.68 -12.25 9.13
N PRO A 26 -21.26 -13.12 9.98
CA PRO A 26 -21.38 -14.55 9.65
C PRO A 26 -22.14 -14.85 8.35
N LEU A 27 -23.17 -14.06 8.03
CA LEU A 27 -23.99 -14.26 6.82
C LEU A 27 -23.80 -13.11 5.84
N VAL A 28 -24.19 -11.89 6.25
CA VAL A 28 -24.19 -10.71 5.37
C VAL A 28 -22.76 -10.35 4.98
N GLY A 29 -21.87 -10.19 5.96
CA GLY A 29 -20.47 -9.85 5.69
C GLY A 29 -19.76 -10.90 4.85
N TRP A 30 -19.95 -12.19 5.15
CA TRP A 30 -19.39 -13.29 4.34
C TRP A 30 -19.86 -13.23 2.88
N TYR A 31 -21.17 -13.02 2.65
CA TYR A 31 -21.72 -12.92 1.31
C TYR A 31 -21.14 -11.72 0.55
N VAL A 32 -21.05 -10.55 1.21
CA VAL A 32 -20.43 -9.34 0.63
C VAL A 32 -18.97 -9.60 0.26
N MET A 33 -18.17 -10.21 1.14
CA MET A 33 -16.77 -10.54 0.83
C MET A 33 -16.66 -11.47 -0.38
N ARG A 34 -17.50 -12.52 -0.44
CA ARG A 34 -17.52 -13.46 -1.56
C ARG A 34 -17.97 -12.79 -2.86
N HIS A 35 -18.95 -11.89 -2.79
CA HIS A 35 -19.41 -11.15 -3.94
C HIS A 35 -18.31 -10.23 -4.49
N VAL A 36 -17.67 -9.44 -3.64
CA VAL A 36 -16.58 -8.54 -4.05
C VAL A 36 -15.43 -9.32 -4.66
N GLN A 37 -15.01 -10.43 -4.05
CA GLN A 37 -13.96 -11.27 -4.62
C GLN A 37 -14.36 -11.82 -6.00
N ARG A 38 -15.62 -12.23 -6.19
CA ARG A 38 -16.13 -12.70 -7.48
C ARG A 38 -16.09 -11.61 -8.56
N VAL A 39 -16.43 -10.37 -8.21
CA VAL A 39 -16.40 -9.22 -9.13
C VAL A 39 -14.97 -8.85 -9.51
N ILE A 40 -14.05 -8.88 -8.55
CA ILE A 40 -12.64 -8.58 -8.80
C ILE A 40 -12.01 -9.66 -9.69
N GLY A 41 -12.26 -10.93 -9.39
CA GLY A 41 -11.70 -12.09 -10.10
C GLY A 41 -10.69 -12.87 -9.25
N PRO A 42 -9.45 -12.37 -9.08
CA PRO A 42 -8.44 -12.98 -8.21
C PRO A 42 -8.86 -12.97 -6.73
N THR A 43 -8.20 -13.82 -5.93
CA THR A 43 -8.46 -13.88 -4.49
C THR A 43 -7.92 -12.62 -3.78
N PHE A 44 -8.45 -12.33 -2.59
CA PHE A 44 -7.89 -11.23 -1.79
C PHE A 44 -6.43 -11.45 -1.45
N GLU A 45 -6.00 -12.70 -1.30
CA GLU A 45 -4.63 -13.10 -1.05
C GLU A 45 -3.72 -12.80 -2.25
N ASP A 46 -4.19 -13.05 -3.47
CA ASP A 46 -3.43 -12.80 -4.71
C ASP A 46 -3.15 -11.32 -4.94
N ILE A 47 -4.08 -10.46 -4.56
CA ILE A 47 -4.00 -9.00 -4.75
C ILE A 47 -3.52 -8.26 -3.51
N ALA A 48 -3.30 -8.94 -2.39
CA ALA A 48 -2.89 -8.31 -1.14
C ALA A 48 -1.53 -7.61 -1.33
N PRO A 49 -1.41 -6.29 -1.06
CA PRO A 49 -0.14 -5.58 -1.19
C PRO A 49 1.02 -6.22 -0.43
N VAL A 50 0.76 -6.85 0.73
CA VAL A 50 1.76 -7.60 1.51
C VAL A 50 2.37 -8.80 0.76
N ASN A 51 1.63 -9.39 -0.18
CA ASN A 51 2.06 -10.52 -1.00
C ASN A 51 2.65 -10.07 -2.34
N THR A 52 2.22 -8.93 -2.87
CA THR A 52 2.62 -8.44 -4.20
C THR A 52 3.82 -7.50 -4.15
N ILE A 53 4.05 -6.76 -3.05
CA ILE A 53 5.16 -5.79 -2.94
C ILE A 53 6.54 -6.44 -3.09
N ALA A 54 6.70 -7.70 -2.64
CA ALA A 54 7.93 -8.47 -2.80
C ALA A 54 8.25 -8.80 -4.28
N ARG A 55 7.24 -8.76 -5.16
CA ARG A 55 7.37 -9.03 -6.59
C ARG A 55 7.68 -7.77 -7.41
N ALA A 56 7.58 -6.58 -6.81
CA ALA A 56 7.94 -5.34 -7.47
C ALA A 56 9.43 -5.36 -7.82
N ARG A 57 9.75 -5.17 -9.09
CA ARG A 57 11.15 -5.17 -9.59
C ARG A 57 11.83 -3.82 -9.49
N CYS A 58 11.26 -2.89 -8.74
CA CYS A 58 11.77 -1.53 -8.65
C CYS A 58 11.62 -1.01 -7.23
N PRO A 59 12.44 -0.01 -6.84
CA PRO A 59 12.28 0.64 -5.54
C PRO A 59 10.86 1.13 -5.31
N VAL A 60 10.33 0.88 -4.11
CA VAL A 60 9.00 1.31 -3.68
C VAL A 60 9.14 2.26 -2.49
N LEU A 61 8.54 3.45 -2.57
CA LEU A 61 8.37 4.33 -1.43
C LEU A 61 6.93 4.24 -0.96
N VAL A 62 6.73 3.76 0.26
CA VAL A 62 5.43 3.74 0.94
C VAL A 62 5.35 5.02 1.76
N VAL A 63 4.40 5.91 1.45
CA VAL A 63 4.14 7.12 2.23
C VAL A 63 2.87 6.91 3.04
N HIS A 64 2.94 7.16 4.35
CA HIS A 64 1.81 6.91 5.26
C HIS A 64 1.69 8.00 6.32
N GLY A 65 0.46 8.41 6.63
CA GLY A 65 0.18 9.38 7.68
C GLY A 65 0.33 8.75 9.06
N ARG A 66 1.01 9.44 9.99
CA ARG A 66 1.20 8.93 11.36
C ARG A 66 -0.10 8.76 12.13
N THR A 67 -1.11 9.57 11.81
CA THR A 67 -2.40 9.60 12.50
C THR A 67 -3.54 9.07 11.61
N ASP A 68 -3.23 8.27 10.60
CA ASP A 68 -4.23 7.62 9.75
C ASP A 68 -5.13 6.69 10.59
N ARG A 69 -6.43 7.00 10.59
CA ARG A 69 -7.48 6.24 11.30
C ARG A 69 -8.25 5.28 10.38
N VAL A 70 -8.05 5.39 9.06
CA VAL A 70 -8.67 4.54 8.04
C VAL A 70 -7.81 3.31 7.82
N VAL A 71 -6.51 3.50 7.67
CA VAL A 71 -5.51 2.44 7.50
C VAL A 71 -4.45 2.58 8.58
N PRO A 72 -4.37 1.66 9.54
CA PRO A 72 -3.38 1.74 10.61
C PRO A 72 -1.95 1.75 10.06
N THR A 73 -1.09 2.59 10.62
CA THR A 73 0.35 2.68 10.26
C THR A 73 1.10 1.34 10.35
N GLY A 74 0.57 0.39 11.12
CA GLY A 74 1.07 -0.99 11.15
C GLY A 74 1.05 -1.69 9.79
N ASP A 75 0.11 -1.36 8.90
CA ASP A 75 0.05 -1.93 7.56
C ASP A 75 1.20 -1.46 6.69
N ALA A 76 1.50 -0.16 6.68
CA ALA A 76 2.67 0.37 5.98
C ALA A 76 3.98 -0.27 6.46
N LYS A 77 4.09 -0.53 7.78
CA LYS A 77 5.24 -1.26 8.36
C LYS A 77 5.31 -2.71 7.88
N ARG A 78 4.18 -3.42 7.82
CA ARG A 78 4.11 -4.80 7.27
C ARG A 78 4.57 -4.84 5.82
N LEU A 79 4.23 -3.83 5.01
CA LEU A 79 4.64 -3.78 3.61
C LEU A 79 6.15 -3.64 3.46
N VAL A 80 6.78 -2.70 4.17
CA VAL A 80 8.23 -2.49 4.04
C VAL A 80 9.06 -3.66 4.59
N GLN A 81 8.53 -4.43 5.52
CA GLN A 81 9.16 -5.67 5.98
C GLN A 81 9.16 -6.79 4.93
N ARG A 82 8.29 -6.72 3.91
CA ARG A 82 8.14 -7.77 2.90
C ARG A 82 9.02 -7.56 1.67
N SER A 83 9.61 -6.39 1.50
CA SER A 83 10.47 -6.11 0.35
C SER A 83 11.68 -5.27 0.76
N PRO A 84 12.92 -5.74 0.51
CA PRO A 84 14.11 -4.94 0.79
C PRO A 84 14.21 -3.70 -0.12
N GLN A 85 13.44 -3.68 -1.22
CA GLN A 85 13.35 -2.54 -2.12
C GLN A 85 12.32 -1.49 -1.67
N ALA A 86 11.56 -1.78 -0.60
CA ALA A 86 10.56 -0.88 -0.06
C ALA A 86 11.13 -0.03 1.07
N ARG A 87 10.84 1.27 1.04
CA ARG A 87 11.18 2.26 2.07
C ARG A 87 9.91 2.91 2.59
N LEU A 88 9.90 3.28 3.87
CA LEU A 88 8.76 3.94 4.52
C LEU A 88 9.07 5.42 4.75
N LEU A 89 8.15 6.29 4.33
CA LEU A 89 8.11 7.70 4.71
C LEU A 89 6.85 7.94 5.54
N LEU A 90 7.03 8.21 6.83
CA LEU A 90 5.94 8.62 7.71
C LEU A 90 5.81 10.14 7.72
N VAL A 91 4.62 10.65 7.42
CA VAL A 91 4.32 12.08 7.38
C VAL A 91 3.34 12.46 8.48
N ASP A 92 3.38 13.72 8.91
CA ASP A 92 2.43 14.26 9.88
C ASP A 92 1.10 14.53 9.16
N GLY A 93 0.14 13.62 9.32
CA GLY A 93 -1.14 13.64 8.62
C GLY A 93 -1.94 12.36 8.85
N ASP A 94 -3.20 12.38 8.38
CA ASP A 94 -4.10 11.23 8.41
C ASP A 94 -4.03 10.42 7.10
N HIS A 95 -5.15 9.84 6.67
CA HIS A 95 -5.23 9.10 5.41
C HIS A 95 -5.06 9.99 4.18
N ASP A 96 -5.50 11.25 4.26
CA ASP A 96 -5.44 12.21 3.17
C ASP A 96 -4.10 12.96 3.21
N LEU A 97 -3.19 12.53 2.35
CA LEU A 97 -1.80 13.00 2.38
C LEU A 97 -1.57 14.30 1.60
N ARG A 98 -2.59 14.92 1.00
CA ARG A 98 -2.41 16.06 0.08
C ARG A 98 -1.60 17.21 0.70
N GLU A 99 -2.01 17.66 1.88
CA GLU A 99 -1.31 18.71 2.63
C GLU A 99 -0.02 18.19 3.27
N ALA A 100 -0.07 16.98 3.83
CA ALA A 100 1.06 16.36 4.53
C ALA A 100 2.25 16.06 3.63
N LEU A 101 2.04 15.92 2.31
CA LEU A 101 3.10 15.63 1.33
C LEU A 101 3.89 16.86 0.91
N ALA A 102 3.31 18.06 0.97
CA ALA A 102 3.93 19.27 0.43
C ALA A 102 5.34 19.54 1.03
N PRO A 103 5.57 19.40 2.35
CA PRO A 103 6.91 19.54 2.93
C PRO A 103 7.91 18.48 2.48
N HIS A 104 7.44 17.34 1.97
CA HIS A 104 8.27 16.20 1.57
C HIS A 104 8.48 16.10 0.06
N ALA A 105 8.01 17.06 -0.74
CA ALA A 105 8.11 17.03 -2.20
C ALA A 105 9.54 16.74 -2.70
N GLY A 106 10.55 17.36 -2.09
CA GLY A 106 11.96 17.11 -2.42
C GLY A 106 12.38 15.66 -2.22
N THR A 107 11.95 15.02 -1.12
CA THR A 107 12.23 13.60 -0.85
C THR A 107 11.56 12.69 -1.88
N LEU A 108 10.32 12.99 -2.29
CA LEU A 108 9.62 12.21 -3.31
C LEU A 108 10.31 12.32 -4.67
N VAL A 109 10.67 13.54 -5.09
CA VAL A 109 11.36 13.79 -6.36
C VAL A 109 12.72 13.09 -6.37
N GLU A 110 13.48 13.18 -5.28
CA GLU A 110 14.79 12.54 -5.20
C GLU A 110 14.69 11.01 -5.23
N PHE A 111 13.72 10.44 -4.51
CA PHE A 111 13.44 9.01 -4.59
C PHE A 111 13.13 8.57 -6.02
N LEU A 112 12.28 9.32 -6.74
CA LEU A 112 11.95 9.02 -8.13
C LEU A 112 13.16 9.11 -9.06
N ARG A 113 13.99 10.16 -8.91
CA ARG A 113 15.22 10.32 -9.68
C ARG A 113 16.12 9.09 -9.52
N VAL A 114 16.44 8.72 -8.28
CA VAL A 114 17.28 7.54 -7.99
C VAL A 114 16.66 6.26 -8.54
N ALA A 115 15.36 6.05 -8.33
CA ALA A 115 14.67 4.85 -8.78
C ALA A 115 14.62 4.71 -10.32
N CYS A 116 14.61 5.82 -11.05
CA CYS A 116 14.67 5.83 -12.51
C CYS A 116 16.10 5.58 -13.02
N THR A 117 17.12 6.17 -12.41
CA THR A 117 18.53 5.97 -12.82
C THR A 117 18.98 4.52 -12.65
N VAL A 118 18.61 3.86 -11.54
CA VAL A 118 18.95 2.45 -11.28
C VAL A 118 18.41 1.51 -12.37
N ARG A 119 17.27 1.86 -12.98
CA ARG A 119 16.67 1.05 -14.05
C ARG A 119 17.39 1.22 -15.39
N THR A 120 17.85 2.43 -15.69
CA THR A 120 18.62 2.72 -16.92
C THR A 120 19.93 1.94 -16.93
N SER A 121 20.66 1.90 -15.82
CA SER A 121 21.92 1.15 -15.72
C SER A 121 21.74 -0.37 -15.86
N ALA A 122 20.65 -0.91 -15.30
CA ALA A 122 20.33 -2.33 -15.41
C ALA A 122 19.92 -2.75 -16.84
N SER A 123 19.36 -1.82 -17.63
CA SER A 123 18.97 -2.10 -19.02
C SER A 123 20.13 -2.05 -20.01
N ILE A 124 21.22 -1.32 -19.70
CA ILE A 124 22.41 -1.22 -20.56
C ILE A 124 23.33 -2.43 -20.38
N ALA A 125 23.35 -3.04 -19.20
CA ALA A 125 24.20 -4.20 -18.90
C ALA A 125 23.70 -5.56 -19.47
N VAL A 126 22.54 -5.57 -20.12
CA VAL A 126 21.93 -6.78 -20.73
C VAL A 126 21.84 -6.64 -22.28
N GLY A 127 22.44 -5.59 -22.85
CA GLY A 127 22.52 -5.35 -24.29
C GLY A 127 23.79 -5.88 -24.91
#